data_AF-A0A401MJW5-F1
#
_entry.id   AF-A0A401MJW5-F1
#
_cell.length_a   1.000
_cell.length_b   1.000
_cell.length_c   1.000
_cell.angle_alpha   90.00
_cell.angle_beta   90.00
_cell.angle_gamma   90.00
#
_symmetry.space_group_name_H-M   'P 1'
#
loop_
_entity.id
_entity.type
_entity.pdbx_description
1 polymer ?
#
loop_
_entity_poly.entity_id
_entity_poly.type
_entity_poly.pdbx_seq_one_letter_code
_entity_poly.pdbx_strand_id
1 'polypeptide(L)' 'MLEAPALATRDKPGLVGGALVWGSRLDPAQEGRWQPLTG' A
#
# COMPACT_ATOMS: atom_id res chain seq x y z
N MET A 1 10.12 16.00 -20.83
CA MET A 1 9.25 16.21 -19.66
C MET A 1 8.76 14.84 -19.24
N LEU A 2 9.16 14.35 -18.07
CA LEU A 2 8.66 13.08 -17.54
C LEU A 2 7.35 13.39 -16.83
N GLU A 3 6.23 13.11 -17.51
CA GLU A 3 4.90 13.12 -16.88
C GLU A 3 4.93 12.08 -15.76
N ALA A 4 4.88 12.52 -14.51
CA ALA A 4 4.78 11.60 -13.39
C ALA A 4 3.42 10.90 -13.52
N PRO A 5 3.37 9.56 -13.67
CA PRO A 5 2.10 8.86 -13.67
C PRO A 5 1.37 9.24 -12.38
N ALA A 6 0.08 9.57 -12.49
CA ALA A 6 -0.75 9.91 -11.35
C ALA A 6 -0.76 8.70 -10.39
N LEU A 7 0.22 8.68 -9.48
CA LEU A 7 0.34 7.68 -8.44
C LEU A 7 -1.00 7.75 -7.71
N ALA A 8 -1.71 6.63 -7.63
CA ALA A 8 -3.01 6.57 -6.99
C ALA A 8 -2.86 7.08 -5.55
N THR A 9 -3.12 8.36 -5.33
CA THR A 9 -2.77 9.08 -4.10
C THR A 9 -3.65 8.66 -2.92
N ARG A 10 -4.65 7.81 -3.17
CA ARG A 10 -5.46 7.15 -2.15
C ARG A 10 -4.94 5.78 -1.75
N ASP A 11 -4.05 5.19 -2.54
CA ASP A 11 -3.48 3.90 -2.21
C ASP A 11 -2.33 4.08 -1.23
N LYS A 12 -2.48 3.49 -0.04
CA LYS A 12 -1.52 3.66 1.05
C LYS A 12 -0.58 2.45 1.09
N PRO A 13 0.74 2.68 1.18
CA PRO A 13 1.68 1.59 1.42
C PRO A 13 1.61 1.15 2.88
N GLY A 14 1.84 -0.13 3.11
CA GLY A 14 2.03 -0.68 4.45
C GLY A 14 2.83 -1.98 4.42
N LEU A 15 3.05 -2.55 5.60
CA LEU A 15 3.80 -3.78 5.77
C LEU A 15 2.90 -4.95 6.14
N VAL A 16 3.16 -6.12 5.57
CA VAL A 16 2.65 -7.42 6.04
C VAL A 16 3.84 -8.33 6.25
N GLY A 17 4.10 -8.75 7.50
CA GLY A 17 5.23 -9.63 7.81
C GLY A 17 6.60 -9.10 7.36
N GLY A 18 6.76 -7.78 7.27
CA GLY A 18 7.99 -7.12 6.80
C GLY A 18 8.07 -6.89 5.28
N ALA A 19 7.11 -7.37 4.49
CA ALA A 19 7.03 -7.09 3.05
C ALA A 19 6.17 -5.84 2.77
N LEU A 20 6.62 -4.99 1.83
CA LEU A 20 5.90 -3.80 1.39
C LEU A 20 4.73 -4.20 0.47
N VAL A 21 3.53 -3.77 0.84
CA VAL A 21 2.28 -4.05 0.12
C VAL A 21 1.47 -2.75 0.01
N TRP A 22 0.85 -2.55 -1.16
CA TRP A 22 -0.10 -1.47 -1.39
C TRP A 22 -1.51 -1.91 -0.99
N GLY A 23 -2.25 -1.03 -0.30
CA GLY A 23 -3.60 -1.34 0.20
C GLY A 23 -4.56 -1.86 -0.88
N SER A 24 -4.47 -1.34 -2.10
CA SER A 24 -5.26 -1.80 -3.25
C SER A 24 -5.00 -3.25 -3.67
N ARG A 25 -3.85 -3.82 -3.27
CA ARG A 25 -3.42 -5.20 -3.54
C ARG A 25 -3.36 -6.06 -2.29
N LEU A 26 -3.85 -5.54 -1.15
CA LEU A 26 -3.87 -6.27 0.09
C LEU A 26 -4.91 -7.39 0.01
N ASP A 27 -4.49 -8.61 0.30
CA ASP A 27 -5.41 -9.73 0.46
C ASP A 27 -6.31 -9.47 1.69
N PRO A 28 -7.65 -9.58 1.57
CA PRO A 28 -8.56 -9.39 2.70
C PRO A 28 -8.21 -10.25 3.93
N ALA A 29 -7.65 -11.44 3.72
CA ALA A 29 -7.24 -12.33 4.82
C ALA A 29 -6.03 -11.79 5.61
N GLN A 30 -5.25 -10.87 5.03
CA GLN A 30 -4.08 -10.26 5.64
C GLN A 30 -4.34 -8.86 6.18
N GLU A 31 -5.56 -8.33 6.02
CA GLU A 31 -5.94 -6.97 6.44
C GLU A 31 -5.67 -6.74 7.94
N GLY A 32 -5.98 -7.73 8.78
CA GLY A 32 -5.73 -7.65 10.23
C GLY A 32 -4.25 -7.71 10.64
N ARG A 33 -3.33 -8.03 9.71
CA ARG A 33 -1.88 -8.05 9.94
C ARG A 33 -1.16 -6.87 9.26
N TRP A 34 -1.90 -6.08 8.50
CA TRP A 34 -1.34 -4.98 7.73
C TRP A 34 -1.05 -3.78 8.63
N GLN A 35 0.15 -3.24 8.49
CA GLN A 35 0.65 -2.09 9.25
C GLN A 35 0.88 -0.92 8.29
N PRO A 36 0.00 0.09 8.27
CA PRO A 36 0.16 1.24 7.38
C PRO A 36 1.45 2.00 7.72
N LEU A 37 2.23 2.34 6.69
CA LEU A 37 3.47 3.11 6.85
C LEU A 37 3.23 4.63 6.83
N THR A 38 2.04 5.05 6.38
CA THR A 38 1.61 6.44 6.32
C THR A 38 0.26 6.59 7.00
N GLY A 39 0.17 7.49 7.98
CA GLY A 39 -1.08 7.92 8.62
C GLY A 39 -1.82 8.93 7.77
#